data_AF-A0A969LPQ9-F1
#
_entry.id   AF-A0A969LPQ9-F1
#
_cell.length_a   1.000
_cell.length_b   1.000
_cell.length_c   1.000
_cell.angle_alpha   90.00
_cell.angle_beta   90.00
_cell.angle_gamma   90.00
#
_symmetry.space_group_name_H-M   'P 1'
#
loop_
_entity.id
_entity.type
_entity.pdbx_description
1 polymer ?
#
loop_
_entity_poly.entity_id
_entity_poly.type
_entity_poly.pdbx_seq_one_letter_code
_entity_poly.pdbx_strand_id
1 'polypeptide(L)' 'MAEWQEISRKLSATPGVEELDVAGLSARGARVTLRYADGAQQLADELARQGLNLRNAGGNWVLSLP' A
#
# COMPACT_ATOMS: atom_id res chain seq x y z
N MET A 1 -7.91 -3.72 -12.50
CA MET A 1 -6.57 -4.33 -12.70
C MET A 1 -5.48 -3.29 -12.91
N ALA A 2 -5.64 -2.32 -13.82
CA ALA A 2 -4.66 -1.23 -14.02
C ALA A 2 -4.34 -0.47 -12.72
N GLU A 3 -5.37 -0.15 -11.94
CA GLU A 3 -5.26 0.54 -10.65
C GLU A 3 -4.33 -0.19 -9.67
N TRP A 4 -4.52 -1.50 -9.51
CA TRP A 4 -3.67 -2.32 -8.67
C TRP A 4 -2.22 -2.39 -9.16
N GLN A 5 -2.00 -2.49 -10.47
CA GLN A 5 -0.65 -2.47 -11.02
C GLN A 5 0.07 -1.14 -10.72
N GLU A 6 -0.64 -0.02 -10.71
CA GLU A 6 -0.07 1.26 -10.33
C GLU A 6 0.30 1.29 -8.84
N ILE A 7 -0.62 0.84 -7.98
CA ILE A 7 -0.38 0.74 -6.54
C ILE A 7 0.84 -0.15 -6.24
N SER A 8 0.91 -1.33 -6.84
CA SER A 8 2.03 -2.27 -6.65
C SER A 8 3.37 -1.69 -7.12
N ARG A 9 3.40 -0.94 -8.23
CA ARG A 9 4.62 -0.25 -8.68
C ARG A 9 5.08 0.80 -7.68
N LYS A 10 4.17 1.61 -7.15
CA LYS A 10 4.48 2.64 -6.14
C LYS A 10 4.96 2.01 -4.82
N LEU A 11 4.27 0.97 -4.33
CA LEU A 11 4.70 0.21 -3.15
C LEU A 11 6.11 -0.38 -3.33
N SER A 12 6.40 -0.98 -4.48
CA SER A 12 7.72 -1.55 -4.77
C SER A 12 8.81 -0.48 -4.95
N ALA A 13 8.42 0.75 -5.29
CA ALA A 13 9.31 1.90 -5.38
C ALA A 13 9.48 2.64 -4.04
N THR A 14 8.75 2.24 -3.00
CA THR A 14 8.85 2.83 -1.67
C THR A 14 10.06 2.21 -0.94
N PRO A 15 11.10 3.00 -0.59
CA PRO A 15 12.26 2.51 0.13
C PRO A 15 11.85 1.97 1.50
N GLY A 16 12.41 0.83 1.93
CA GLY A 16 12.11 0.24 3.24
C GLY A 16 10.87 -0.64 3.29
N VAL A 17 10.11 -0.76 2.18
CA VAL A 17 9.09 -1.80 2.03
C VAL A 17 9.78 -3.13 1.74
N GLU A 18 9.56 -4.10 2.61
CA GLU A 18 10.07 -5.46 2.52
C GLU A 18 8.90 -6.45 2.52
N GLU A 19 9.14 -7.69 2.08
CA GLU A 19 8.16 -8.78 2.16
C GLU A 19 6.77 -8.43 1.57
N LEU A 20 6.73 -7.70 0.45
CA LEU A 20 5.48 -7.32 -0.23
C LEU A 20 4.81 -8.56 -0.83
N ASP A 21 3.74 -9.00 -0.20
CA ASP A 21 2.87 -10.09 -0.64
C ASP A 21 1.48 -9.58 -1.03
N VAL A 22 0.95 -10.17 -2.09
CA VAL A 22 -0.31 -9.75 -2.71
C VAL A 22 -1.20 -10.98 -2.85
N ALA A 23 -2.29 -10.99 -2.09
CA ALA A 23 -3.24 -12.09 -2.06
C ALA A 23 -4.63 -11.64 -2.51
N GLY A 24 -5.39 -12.55 -3.15
CA GLY A 24 -6.81 -12.35 -3.43
C GLY A 24 -7.14 -11.22 -4.41
N LEU A 25 -6.23 -10.90 -5.34
CA LEU A 25 -6.43 -9.86 -6.35
C LEU A 25 -7.72 -10.13 -7.16
N SER A 26 -8.65 -9.19 -7.09
CA SER A 26 -9.98 -9.29 -7.69
C SER A 26 -10.40 -7.94 -8.28
N ALA A 27 -11.53 -7.91 -9.00
CA ALA A 27 -12.14 -6.65 -9.46
C ALA A 27 -12.54 -5.70 -8.32
N ARG A 28 -12.71 -6.24 -7.10
CA ARG A 28 -13.10 -5.49 -5.88
C ARG A 28 -11.91 -4.96 -5.08
N GLY A 29 -10.68 -5.37 -5.40
CA GLY A 29 -9.47 -4.97 -4.64
C GLY A 29 -8.47 -6.11 -4.49
N ALA A 30 -7.49 -5.90 -3.62
CA ALA A 30 -6.45 -6.86 -3.28
C ALA A 30 -6.14 -6.80 -1.77
N ARG A 31 -5.68 -7.91 -1.21
CA ARG A 31 -5.11 -7.95 0.14
C ARG A 31 -3.61 -7.85 0.02
N VAL A 32 -3.03 -6.83 0.66
CA VAL A 32 -1.60 -6.55 0.60
C VAL A 32 -1.02 -6.74 1.98
N THR A 33 0.04 -7.52 2.08
CA THR A 33 0.82 -7.67 3.30
C THR A 33 2.23 -7.20 2.97
N LEU A 34 2.80 -6.36 3.83
CA LEU A 34 4.16 -5.88 3.66
C LEU A 34 4.76 -5.61 5.03
N ARG A 35 6.08 -5.56 5.07
CA ARG A 35 6.86 -5.16 6.23
C ARG A 35 7.49 -3.81 5.98
N TYR A 36 7.46 -2.96 7.00
CA TYR A 36 8.03 -1.64 6.96
C TYR A 36 8.61 -1.29 8.33
N ALA A 37 9.91 -1.00 8.38
CA ALA A 37 10.66 -0.88 9.62
C ALA A 37 10.19 0.28 10.52
N ASP A 38 9.85 1.42 9.91
CA ASP A 38 9.46 2.64 10.64
C ASP A 38 7.97 2.67 11.05
N GLY A 39 7.21 1.61 10.75
CA GLY A 39 5.81 1.46 11.10
C GLY A 39 4.82 2.07 10.11
N ALA A 40 3.55 1.68 10.25
CA ALA A 40 2.52 1.94 9.24
C ALA A 40 2.17 3.43 9.06
N GLN A 41 2.43 4.27 10.05
CA GLN A 41 2.14 5.70 9.99
C GLN A 41 3.19 6.45 9.15
N GLN A 42 4.48 6.17 9.34
CA GLN A 42 5.55 6.66 8.46
C GLN A 42 5.35 6.16 7.01
N LEU A 43 4.93 4.90 6.86
CA LEU A 43 4.58 4.37 5.54
C LEU A 43 3.49 5.20 4.88
N ALA A 44 2.46 5.62 5.62
CA ALA A 44 1.40 6.46 5.08
C ALA A 44 1.91 7.81 4.57
N ASP A 45 2.84 8.45 5.31
CA ASP A 45 3.49 9.71 4.90
C ASP A 45 4.39 9.56 3.66
N GLU A 46 5.12 8.45 3.54
CA GLU A 46 5.92 8.13 2.34
C GLU A 46 5.02 7.85 1.13
N LEU A 47 3.96 7.06 1.30
CA LEU A 47 3.01 6.74 0.22
C LEU A 47 2.22 7.98 -0.21
N ALA A 48 1.88 8.88 0.71
CA ALA A 48 1.25 10.16 0.40
C ALA A 48 2.11 11.00 -0.56
N ARG A 49 3.44 11.01 -0.36
CA ARG A 49 4.39 11.68 -1.27
C ARG A 49 4.43 11.05 -2.67
N GLN A 50 4.04 9.79 -2.80
CA GLN A 50 3.95 9.08 -4.07
C GLN A 50 2.55 9.13 -4.70
N GLY A 51 1.62 9.92 -4.13
CA GLY A 51 0.25 10.01 -4.61
C GLY A 51 -0.55 8.73 -4.36
N LEU A 52 -0.33 8.10 -3.21
CA LEU A 52 -1.17 7.04 -2.65
C LEU A 52 -1.73 7.50 -1.32
N ASN A 53 -2.97 7.12 -1.02
CA ASN A 53 -3.61 7.43 0.25
C ASN A 53 -3.68 6.16 1.10
N LEU A 54 -2.87 6.09 2.16
CA LEU A 54 -2.93 5.02 3.15
C LEU A 54 -3.59 5.55 4.42
N ARG A 55 -4.81 5.09 4.70
CA ARG A 55 -5.62 5.56 5.83
C ARG A 55 -5.92 4.43 6.80
N ASN A 56 -5.88 4.74 8.10
CA ASN A 56 -6.34 3.83 9.13
C ASN A 56 -7.86 3.95 9.29
N ALA A 57 -8.57 2.86 9.06
CA ALA A 57 -10.01 2.71 9.20
C ALA A 57 -10.31 1.69 10.32
N GLY A 58 -10.20 2.14 11.57
CA GLY A 58 -10.58 1.33 12.74
C GLY A 58 -9.67 0.12 12.96
N GLY A 59 -8.36 0.28 12.83
CA GLY A 59 -7.37 -0.80 12.99
C GLY A 59 -7.02 -1.53 11.69
N ASN A 60 -7.77 -1.28 10.61
CA ASN A 60 -7.43 -1.75 9.27
C ASN A 60 -6.80 -0.63 8.45
N TRP A 61 -5.76 -0.93 7.68
CA TRP A 61 -5.16 0.00 6.75
C TRP A 61 -5.79 -0.16 5.37
N VAL A 62 -6.31 0.94 4.82
CA VAL A 62 -6.92 0.98 3.49
C VAL A 62 -6.05 1.84 2.60
N LEU A 63 -5.61 1.25 1.49
CA LEU A 63 -4.81 1.91 0.47
C LEU A 63 -5.70 2.24 -0.73
N SER A 64 -5.66 3.48 -1.20
CA SER A 64 -6.37 3.92 -2.40
C SER A 64 -5.52 4.89 -3.20
N LEU A 65 -5.85 5.05 -4.48
CA LEU A 65 -5.42 6.21 -5.24
C LEU A 65 -6.21 7.46 -4.78
N PRO A 66 -5.66 8.66 -4.98
CA PRO A 66 -6.37 9.92 -4.76
C PRO A 66 -7.62 10.06 -5.65
#